data_AF-A0A1G2II61-F1
#
_entry.id   AF-A0A1G2II61-F1
#
_cell.length_a   1.000
_cell.length_b   1.000
_cell.length_c   1.000
_cell.angle_alpha   90.00
_cell.angle_beta   90.00
_cell.angle_gamma   90.00
#
_symmetry.space_group_name_H-M   'P 1'
#
loop_
_entity.id
_entity.type
_entity.pdbx_description
1 polymer ?
#
loop_
_entity_poly.entity_id
_entity_poly.type
_entity_poly.pdbx_seq_one_letter_code
_entity_poly.pdbx_strand_id
1 'polypeptide(L)'
;MQIDRPITITICLFIILLLTFFLVMPEYNTFKSLRLELGQKRAEYNAEYEYFSAIANIYNEIRGRKESLEKIDDALPVGSNFGDLVYYFQNQATADGLIIKSLFLSKSSSPNTKKSAQPFSAAENGEEAYQQQINMSDIVFSLNLMGSYSALENFLVSLEKSARLFEVRTISFGSQSAEQVSEAETQFQTEETYNFNLEIATHSY
;
A
#
# COMPACT_ATOMS: atom_id res chain seq x y z
N MET A 1 90.30 -31.44 -3.28
CA MET A 1 89.43 -31.32 -4.47
C MET A 1 89.53 -29.90 -4.99
N GLN A 2 90.19 -29.68 -6.12
CA GLN A 2 90.16 -28.37 -6.79
C GLN A 2 88.87 -28.32 -7.61
N ILE A 3 87.96 -27.44 -7.24
CA ILE A 3 86.73 -27.22 -8.00
C ILE A 3 87.06 -26.27 -9.15
N ASP A 4 86.63 -26.62 -10.36
CA ASP A 4 86.80 -25.76 -11.52
C ASP A 4 86.04 -24.44 -11.33
N ARG A 5 86.77 -23.33 -11.48
CA ARG A 5 86.27 -21.96 -11.35
C ARG A 5 84.96 -21.68 -12.13
N PRO A 6 84.74 -22.16 -13.37
CA PRO A 6 83.48 -21.92 -14.07
C PRO A 6 82.28 -22.60 -13.43
N ILE A 7 82.44 -23.82 -12.88
CA ILE A 7 81.35 -24.58 -12.24
C ILE A 7 80.84 -23.86 -10.99
N THR A 8 81.76 -23.28 -10.20
CA THR A 8 81.40 -22.52 -8.99
C THR A 8 80.55 -21.29 -9.31
N ILE A 9 80.88 -20.56 -10.39
CA ILE A 9 80.15 -19.37 -10.82
C ILE A 9 78.73 -19.73 -11.25
N THR A 10 78.56 -20.80 -12.04
CA THR A 10 77.23 -21.26 -12.48
C THR A 10 76.35 -21.68 -11.31
N ILE A 11 76.91 -22.39 -10.32
CA ILE A 11 76.20 -22.79 -9.11
C ILE A 11 75.79 -21.56 -8.28
N CYS A 12 76.68 -20.59 -8.10
CA CYS A 12 76.37 -19.34 -7.39
C CYS A 12 75.22 -18.57 -8.07
N LEU A 13 75.23 -18.46 -9.39
CA LEU A 13 74.17 -17.77 -10.15
C LEU A 13 72.82 -18.49 -9.99
N PHE A 14 72.81 -19.82 -10.06
CA PHE A 14 71.61 -20.62 -9.85
C PHE A 14 71.03 -20.45 -8.44
N ILE A 15 71.88 -20.41 -7.41
CA ILE A 15 71.46 -20.19 -6.02
C ILE A 15 70.85 -18.79 -5.82
N ILE A 16 71.44 -17.76 -6.44
CA ILE A 16 70.90 -16.39 -6.38
C ILE A 16 69.52 -16.32 -7.04
N LEU A 17 69.34 -16.96 -8.19
CA LEU A 17 68.05 -17.02 -8.88
C LEU A 17 66.99 -17.79 -8.08
N LEU A 18 67.39 -18.87 -7.41
CA LEU A 18 66.50 -19.64 -6.56
C LEU A 18 66.09 -18.82 -5.32
N LEU A 19 67.03 -18.11 -4.70
CA LEU A 19 66.75 -17.22 -3.57
C LEU A 19 65.80 -16.08 -3.95
N THR A 20 66.00 -15.43 -5.09
CA THR A 20 65.10 -14.35 -5.55
C THR A 20 63.70 -14.88 -5.85
N PHE A 21 63.59 -16.04 -6.50
CA PHE A 21 62.30 -16.67 -6.74
C PHE A 21 61.60 -17.06 -5.43
N PHE A 22 62.33 -17.69 -4.50
CA PHE A 22 61.79 -18.16 -3.23
C PHE A 22 61.38 -17.02 -2.31
N LEU A 23 62.04 -15.85 -2.38
CA LEU A 23 61.69 -14.69 -1.55
C LEU A 23 60.57 -13.84 -2.16
N VAL A 24 60.49 -13.71 -3.48
CA VAL A 24 59.50 -12.85 -4.16
C VAL A 24 58.14 -13.54 -4.31
N MET A 25 58.11 -14.85 -4.52
CA MET A 25 56.87 -15.62 -4.66
C MET A 25 55.91 -15.52 -3.46
N PRO A 26 56.35 -15.64 -2.18
CA PRO A 26 55.43 -15.51 -1.05
C PRO A 26 54.85 -14.10 -0.92
N GLU A 27 55.64 -13.05 -1.15
CA GLU A 27 55.19 -11.65 -1.13
C GLU A 27 54.19 -11.33 -2.26
N TYR A 28 54.33 -11.99 -3.42
CA TYR A 28 53.36 -11.84 -4.50
C TYR A 28 51.99 -12.45 -4.13
N ASN A 29 52.00 -13.58 -3.43
CA ASN A 29 50.78 -14.25 -2.98
C ASN A 29 50.04 -13.45 -1.91
N THR A 30 50.76 -12.86 -0.95
CA THR A 30 50.15 -11.97 0.08
C THR A 30 49.52 -10.75 -0.58
N PHE A 31 50.22 -10.09 -1.50
CA PHE A 31 49.69 -8.95 -2.24
C PHE A 31 48.42 -9.31 -3.05
N LYS A 32 48.40 -10.49 -3.68
CA LYS A 32 47.22 -11.00 -4.39
C LYS A 32 46.04 -11.21 -3.44
N SER A 33 46.25 -11.79 -2.27
CA SER A 33 45.20 -12.00 -1.27
C SER A 33 44.66 -10.67 -0.71
N LEU A 34 45.55 -9.72 -0.42
CA LEU A 34 45.16 -8.40 0.09
C LEU A 34 44.35 -7.61 -0.94
N ARG A 35 44.70 -7.71 -2.23
CA ARG A 35 43.88 -7.12 -3.31
C ARG A 35 42.48 -7.73 -3.38
N LEU A 36 42.37 -9.03 -3.16
CA LEU A 36 41.08 -9.72 -3.16
C LEU A 36 40.22 -9.28 -1.97
N GLU A 37 40.82 -9.21 -0.78
CA GLU A 37 40.17 -8.72 0.44
C GLU A 37 39.72 -7.26 0.32
N LEU A 38 40.54 -6.38 -0.24
CA LEU A 38 40.16 -4.99 -0.53
C LEU A 38 39.00 -4.92 -1.52
N GLY A 39 38.99 -5.80 -2.53
CA GLY A 39 37.88 -5.91 -3.47
C GLY A 39 36.58 -6.29 -2.77
N GLN A 40 36.63 -7.28 -1.88
CA GLN A 40 35.48 -7.72 -1.09
C GLN A 40 35.00 -6.63 -0.13
N LYS A 41 35.89 -6.01 0.64
CA LYS A 41 35.53 -4.93 1.57
C LYS A 41 34.95 -3.70 0.86
N ARG A 42 35.46 -3.38 -0.34
CA ARG A 42 34.89 -2.31 -1.16
C ARG A 42 33.49 -2.67 -1.69
N ALA A 43 33.27 -3.92 -2.08
CA ALA A 43 31.95 -4.39 -2.50
C ALA A 43 30.94 -4.36 -1.34
N GLU A 44 31.35 -4.79 -0.15
CA GLU A 44 30.54 -4.73 1.07
C GLU A 44 30.16 -3.29 1.42
N TYR A 45 31.13 -2.37 1.43
CA TYR A 45 30.89 -0.94 1.67
C TYR A 45 29.92 -0.35 0.64
N ASN A 46 30.09 -0.68 -0.65
CA ASN A 46 29.19 -0.19 -1.70
C ASN A 46 27.77 -0.74 -1.54
N ALA A 47 27.60 -2.02 -1.18
CA ALA A 47 26.30 -2.62 -0.94
C ALA A 47 25.60 -1.97 0.27
N GLU A 48 26.34 -1.71 1.35
CA GLU A 48 25.83 -1.01 2.53
C GLU A 48 25.44 0.44 2.20
N TYR A 49 26.27 1.15 1.43
CA TYR A 49 25.97 2.50 0.94
C TYR A 49 24.70 2.52 0.08
N GLU A 50 24.56 1.59 -0.87
CA GLU A 50 23.38 1.46 -1.72
C GLU A 50 22.12 1.21 -0.87
N TYR A 51 22.19 0.31 0.11
CA TYR A 51 21.10 0.02 1.04
C TYR A 51 20.64 1.27 1.79
N PHE A 52 21.55 2.01 2.43
CA PHE A 52 21.19 3.23 3.16
C PHE A 52 20.72 4.35 2.24
N SER A 53 21.27 4.44 1.02
CA SER A 53 20.80 5.41 0.03
C SER A 53 19.36 5.11 -0.40
N ALA A 54 18.99 3.83 -0.56
CA ALA A 54 17.64 3.42 -0.87
C ALA A 54 16.66 3.77 0.25
N ILE A 55 17.04 3.51 1.52
CA ILE A 55 16.23 3.93 2.69
C ILE A 55 16.03 5.44 2.71
N ALA A 56 17.10 6.22 2.52
CA ALA A 56 17.02 7.67 2.50
C ALA A 56 16.12 8.17 1.37
N ASN A 57 16.19 7.55 0.20
CA ASN A 57 15.34 7.89 -0.95
C ASN A 57 13.87 7.58 -0.66
N ILE A 58 13.55 6.38 -0.15
CA ILE A 58 12.18 5.99 0.23
C ILE A 58 11.64 6.93 1.31
N TYR A 59 12.44 7.22 2.34
CA TYR A 59 12.05 8.15 3.39
C TYR A 59 11.74 9.55 2.84
N ASN A 60 12.57 10.06 1.93
CA ASN A 60 12.33 11.34 1.28
C ASN A 60 11.10 11.30 0.36
N GLU A 61 10.84 10.19 -0.32
CA GLU A 61 9.63 10.00 -1.13
C GLU A 61 8.36 10.02 -0.27
N ILE A 62 8.34 9.26 0.84
CA ILE A 62 7.24 9.25 1.80
C ILE A 62 7.03 10.64 2.40
N ARG A 63 8.11 11.31 2.81
CA ARG A 63 8.06 12.68 3.34
C ARG A 63 7.57 13.68 2.30
N GLY A 64 7.98 13.52 1.04
CA GLY A 64 7.51 14.35 -0.08
C GLY A 64 6.03 14.16 -0.39
N ARG A 65 5.45 13.00 -0.02
CA ARG A 65 4.03 12.66 -0.18
C ARG A 65 3.21 12.88 1.10
N LYS A 66 3.71 13.65 2.07
CA LYS A 66 3.04 13.88 3.36
C LYS A 66 1.57 14.32 3.20
N GLU A 67 1.29 15.25 2.30
CA GLU A 67 -0.09 15.71 2.04
C GLU A 67 -0.99 14.58 1.50
N SER A 68 -0.46 13.73 0.61
CA SER A 68 -1.20 12.58 0.09
C SER A 68 -1.47 11.54 1.18
N LEU A 69 -0.55 11.37 2.13
CA LEU A 69 -0.73 10.48 3.27
C LEU A 69 -1.78 11.02 4.25
N GLU A 70 -1.80 12.33 4.51
CA GLU A 70 -2.85 12.98 5.31
C GLU A 70 -4.23 12.77 4.67
N LYS A 71 -4.35 12.89 3.34
CA LYS A 71 -5.60 12.58 2.62
C LYS A 71 -6.04 11.12 2.79
N ILE A 72 -5.10 10.18 2.85
CA ILE A 72 -5.40 8.76 3.07
C ILE A 72 -5.84 8.52 4.52
N ASP A 73 -5.21 9.19 5.49
CA ASP A 73 -5.57 9.11 6.91
C ASP A 73 -6.98 9.66 7.17
N ASP A 74 -7.33 10.79 6.53
CA ASP A 74 -8.68 11.36 6.55
C ASP A 74 -9.72 10.43 5.87
N ALA A 75 -9.33 9.79 4.76
CA ALA A 75 -10.19 8.90 3.99
C ALA A 75 -10.49 7.56 4.68
N LEU A 76 -9.56 7.09 5.50
CA LEU A 76 -9.62 5.82 6.21
C LEU A 76 -9.39 6.07 7.71
N PRO A 77 -10.36 6.64 8.44
CA PRO A 77 -10.18 7.01 9.83
C PRO A 77 -9.94 5.79 10.73
N VAL A 78 -9.23 6.01 11.84
CA VAL A 78 -8.97 4.98 12.86
C VAL A 78 -10.25 4.73 13.66
N GLY A 79 -10.84 3.56 13.48
CA GLY A 79 -12.11 3.18 14.10
C GLY A 79 -13.33 3.76 13.39
N SER A 80 -14.46 3.06 13.52
CA SER A 80 -15.72 3.49 12.91
C SER A 80 -16.73 3.93 13.94
N ASN A 81 -16.99 5.24 13.97
CA ASN A 81 -18.15 5.77 14.66
C ASN A 81 -19.38 5.71 13.73
N PHE A 82 -20.19 4.67 13.92
CA PHE A 82 -21.44 4.46 13.19
C PHE A 82 -22.40 5.65 13.33
N GLY A 83 -22.49 6.27 14.52
CA GLY A 83 -23.41 7.38 14.76
C GLY A 83 -23.13 8.59 13.87
N ASP A 84 -21.85 8.94 13.71
CA ASP A 84 -21.42 10.06 12.87
C ASP A 84 -21.72 9.80 11.39
N LEU A 85 -21.57 8.55 10.93
CA LEU A 85 -21.90 8.15 9.56
C LEU A 85 -23.40 8.23 9.29
N VAL A 86 -24.21 7.75 10.22
CA VAL A 86 -25.68 7.86 10.11
C VAL A 86 -26.12 9.31 10.06
N TYR A 87 -25.56 10.15 10.94
CA TYR A 87 -25.84 11.59 10.94
C TYR A 87 -25.41 12.24 9.62
N TYR A 88 -24.21 11.92 9.13
CA TYR A 88 -23.70 12.41 7.85
C TYR A 88 -24.65 12.04 6.70
N PHE A 89 -25.06 10.78 6.58
CA PHE A 89 -25.98 10.36 5.51
C PHE A 89 -27.32 11.09 5.60
N GLN A 90 -27.90 11.23 6.79
CA GLN A 90 -29.17 11.95 6.97
C GLN A 90 -29.05 13.43 6.57
N ASN A 91 -28.00 14.10 7.05
CA ASN A 91 -27.79 15.51 6.76
C ASN A 91 -27.51 15.75 5.27
N GLN A 92 -26.66 14.91 4.67
CA GLN A 92 -26.28 15.03 3.26
C GLN A 92 -27.46 14.72 2.34
N ALA A 93 -28.21 13.64 2.59
CA ALA A 93 -29.41 13.31 1.83
C ALA A 93 -30.43 14.46 1.88
N THR A 94 -30.68 15.02 3.07
CA THR A 94 -31.63 16.13 3.23
C THR A 94 -31.14 17.40 2.51
N ALA A 95 -29.85 17.71 2.58
CA ALA A 95 -29.25 18.85 1.89
C ALA A 95 -29.36 18.74 0.37
N ASP A 96 -29.25 17.54 -0.18
CA ASP A 96 -29.34 17.26 -1.61
C ASP A 96 -30.80 17.04 -2.09
N GLY A 97 -31.80 17.16 -1.21
CA GLY A 97 -33.22 17.06 -1.55
C GLY A 97 -33.80 15.64 -1.54
N LEU A 98 -33.11 14.69 -0.88
CA LEU A 98 -33.56 13.32 -0.69
C LEU A 98 -34.12 13.10 0.72
N ILE A 99 -35.12 12.22 0.81
CA ILE A 99 -35.70 11.77 2.08
C ILE A 99 -35.23 10.35 2.35
N ILE A 100 -34.56 10.12 3.49
CA ILE A 100 -34.23 8.76 3.94
C ILE A 100 -35.47 8.12 4.56
N LYS A 101 -36.02 7.10 3.91
CA LYS A 101 -37.11 6.27 4.44
C LYS A 101 -36.62 5.29 5.50
N SER A 102 -35.47 4.69 5.25
CA SER A 102 -34.83 3.80 6.22
C SER A 102 -33.34 3.64 5.93
N LEU A 103 -32.58 3.37 6.98
CA LEU A 103 -31.15 3.15 6.94
C LEU A 103 -30.82 1.97 7.87
N PHE A 104 -30.12 0.98 7.35
CA PHE A 104 -29.74 -0.21 8.10
C PHE A 104 -28.25 -0.52 7.93
N LEU A 105 -27.64 -1.05 8.98
CA LEU A 105 -26.29 -1.61 8.92
C LEU A 105 -26.38 -3.06 8.41
N SER A 106 -25.94 -3.29 7.19
CA SER A 106 -26.05 -4.59 6.52
C SER A 106 -24.86 -5.50 6.84
N LYS A 107 -23.68 -4.93 7.08
CA LYS A 107 -22.48 -5.67 7.49
C LYS A 107 -21.56 -4.77 8.31
N SER A 108 -21.00 -5.29 9.39
CA SER A 108 -19.86 -4.70 10.08
C SER A 108 -18.87 -5.82 10.37
N SER A 109 -17.68 -5.72 9.78
CA SER A 109 -16.58 -6.62 10.12
C SER A 109 -15.75 -5.96 11.21
N SER A 110 -15.80 -6.51 12.43
CA SER A 110 -14.85 -6.14 13.47
C SER A 110 -13.46 -6.69 13.07
N PRO A 111 -12.37 -5.95 13.29
CA PRO A 111 -11.00 -6.39 12.96
C PRO A 111 -10.50 -7.59 13.79
N ASN A 112 -11.39 -8.34 14.45
CA ASN A 112 -11.06 -9.45 15.34
C ASN A 112 -11.66 -10.78 14.89
N THR A 113 -11.31 -11.24 13.68
CA THR A 113 -11.37 -12.68 13.35
C THR A 113 -10.23 -13.09 12.45
N LYS A 114 -9.36 -13.95 13.02
CA LYS A 114 -8.29 -14.69 12.36
C LYS A 114 -8.78 -15.42 11.11
N LYS A 115 -8.23 -15.08 9.93
CA LYS A 115 -8.05 -15.89 8.69
C LYS A 115 -7.84 -14.89 7.54
N SER A 116 -6.88 -15.00 6.65
CA SER A 116 -5.91 -16.06 6.33
C SER A 116 -4.80 -15.39 5.55
N ALA A 117 -3.59 -15.35 6.10
CA ALA A 117 -2.41 -14.88 5.38
C ALA A 117 -2.10 -15.85 4.24
N GLN A 118 -2.30 -15.39 3.01
CA GLN A 118 -1.73 -16.02 1.83
C GLN A 118 -0.27 -15.56 1.78
N PRO A 119 0.72 -16.45 1.91
CA PRO A 119 2.12 -16.03 2.01
C PRO A 119 2.53 -15.40 0.68
N PHE A 120 2.85 -14.11 0.72
CA PHE A 120 3.60 -13.48 -0.35
C PHE A 120 4.99 -14.12 -0.36
N SER A 121 5.20 -15.03 -1.30
CA SER A 121 6.42 -15.77 -1.47
C SER A 121 7.55 -14.85 -1.95
N ALA A 122 8.47 -14.53 -1.04
CA ALA A 122 9.86 -14.25 -1.37
C ALA A 122 10.72 -14.41 -0.11
N ALA A 123 11.31 -15.60 0.08
CA ALA A 123 12.63 -15.81 0.65
C ALA A 123 12.87 -17.32 0.87
N GLU A 124 13.54 -17.97 -0.08
CA GLU A 124 14.51 -18.98 0.31
C GLU A 124 15.53 -18.28 1.21
N ASN A 125 15.82 -18.87 2.38
CA ASN A 125 16.74 -18.39 3.42
C ASN A 125 16.12 -17.51 4.51
N GLY A 126 15.37 -18.15 5.40
CA GLY A 126 15.69 -18.08 6.84
C GLY A 126 15.41 -16.80 7.60
N GLU A 127 14.50 -15.93 7.16
CA GLU A 127 14.04 -14.79 7.96
C GLU A 127 12.54 -14.89 8.22
N GLU A 128 12.14 -14.69 9.48
CA GLU A 128 10.75 -14.79 9.95
C GLU A 128 9.85 -13.86 9.12
N ALA A 129 8.93 -14.46 8.36
CA ALA A 129 7.98 -13.73 7.54
C ALA A 129 7.10 -12.85 8.43
N TYR A 130 7.34 -11.55 8.43
CA TYR A 130 6.43 -10.54 8.99
C TYR A 130 5.13 -10.56 8.19
N GLN A 131 4.14 -11.33 8.66
CA GLN A 131 2.78 -11.28 8.15
C GLN A 131 2.12 -10.00 8.69
N GLN A 132 2.34 -8.87 8.01
CA GLN A 132 1.54 -7.67 8.25
C GLN A 132 0.14 -7.89 7.66
N GLN A 133 -0.75 -8.47 8.45
CA GLN A 133 -2.17 -8.51 8.15
C GLN A 133 -2.75 -7.11 8.37
N ILE A 134 -3.02 -6.37 7.30
CA ILE A 134 -3.78 -5.11 7.40
C ILE A 134 -5.22 -5.50 7.76
N ASN A 135 -5.60 -5.27 9.01
CA ASN A 135 -6.93 -5.55 9.53
C ASN A 135 -7.89 -4.41 9.14
N MET A 136 -8.21 -4.28 7.85
CA MET A 136 -9.21 -3.31 7.42
C MET A 136 -10.61 -3.82 7.80
N SER A 137 -11.42 -2.91 8.38
CA SER A 137 -12.80 -3.17 8.73
C SER A 137 -13.74 -2.56 7.70
N ASP A 138 -14.59 -3.41 7.12
CA ASP A 138 -15.67 -3.02 6.20
C ASP A 138 -16.97 -2.78 6.95
N ILE A 139 -17.64 -1.68 6.60
CA ILE A 139 -18.93 -1.29 7.15
C ILE A 139 -19.87 -0.92 6.01
N VAL A 140 -20.99 -1.62 5.93
CA VAL A 140 -21.90 -1.56 4.79
C VAL A 140 -23.27 -1.12 5.27
N PHE A 141 -23.80 -0.07 4.65
CA PHE A 141 -25.11 0.49 4.91
C PHE A 141 -26.05 0.24 3.73
N SER A 142 -27.31 -0.09 4.02
CA SER A 142 -28.38 -0.07 3.04
C SER A 142 -29.31 1.11 3.33
N LEU A 143 -29.48 1.99 2.35
CA LEU A 143 -30.29 3.20 2.43
C LEU A 143 -31.47 3.08 1.47
N ASN A 144 -32.67 3.33 1.96
CA ASN A 144 -33.86 3.55 1.14
C ASN A 144 -34.14 5.06 1.10
N LEU A 145 -34.02 5.64 -0.09
CA LEU A 145 -34.13 7.07 -0.35
C LEU A 145 -35.36 7.36 -1.23
N MET A 146 -35.90 8.57 -1.11
CA MET A 146 -36.98 9.05 -1.97
C MET A 146 -36.71 10.49 -2.41
N GLY A 147 -36.90 10.76 -3.70
CA GLY A 147 -36.73 12.12 -4.27
C GLY A 147 -36.60 12.08 -5.79
N SER A 148 -36.10 13.18 -6.39
CA SER A 148 -35.87 13.25 -7.84
C SER A 148 -34.54 12.59 -8.23
N TYR A 149 -34.37 12.27 -9.51
CA TYR A 149 -33.10 11.75 -10.03
C TYR A 149 -31.94 12.75 -9.87
N SER A 150 -32.20 14.04 -10.06
CA SER A 150 -31.18 15.08 -9.88
C SER A 150 -30.71 15.17 -8.42
N ALA A 151 -31.63 15.01 -7.46
CA ALA A 151 -31.28 14.93 -6.05
C ALA A 151 -30.37 13.72 -5.74
N LEU A 152 -30.65 12.55 -6.34
CA LEU A 152 -29.80 11.36 -6.23
C LEU A 152 -28.40 11.60 -6.81
N GLU A 153 -28.31 12.21 -7.99
CA GLU A 153 -27.03 12.55 -8.62
C GLU A 153 -26.19 13.46 -7.71
N ASN A 154 -26.79 14.53 -7.19
CA ASN A 154 -26.11 15.45 -6.27
C ASN A 154 -25.61 14.73 -5.02
N PHE A 155 -26.41 13.83 -4.45
CA PHE A 155 -26.02 13.02 -3.31
C PHE A 155 -24.82 12.12 -3.61
N LEU A 156 -24.80 11.43 -4.74
CA LEU A 156 -23.67 10.60 -5.15
C LEU A 156 -22.40 11.44 -5.36
N VAL A 157 -22.52 12.62 -5.97
CA VAL A 157 -21.42 13.57 -6.14
C VAL A 157 -20.89 14.07 -4.78
N SER A 158 -21.79 14.31 -3.82
CA SER A 158 -21.43 14.71 -2.46
C SER A 158 -20.69 13.61 -1.70
N LEU A 159 -21.08 12.34 -1.90
CA LEU A 159 -20.35 11.19 -1.34
C LEU A 159 -18.94 11.06 -1.96
N GLU A 160 -18.82 11.21 -3.28
CA GLU A 160 -17.54 11.15 -3.99
C GLU A 160 -16.57 12.25 -3.54
N LYS A 161 -17.09 13.46 -3.28
CA LYS A 161 -16.29 14.61 -2.82
C LYS A 161 -16.06 14.64 -1.32
N SER A 162 -16.55 13.65 -0.58
CA SER A 162 -16.39 13.62 0.86
C SER A 162 -14.93 13.32 1.23
N ALA A 163 -14.54 13.69 2.45
CA ALA A 163 -13.22 13.35 2.97
C ALA A 163 -13.04 11.85 3.21
N ARG A 164 -14.13 11.08 3.34
CA ARG A 164 -14.13 9.63 3.63
C ARG A 164 -14.27 8.80 2.36
N LEU A 165 -13.64 7.63 2.35
CA LEU A 165 -13.81 6.70 1.24
C LEU A 165 -15.16 5.97 1.35
N PHE A 166 -16.06 6.29 0.41
CA PHE A 166 -17.34 5.62 0.22
C PHE A 166 -17.35 4.85 -1.10
N GLU A 167 -17.82 3.61 -1.05
CA GLU A 167 -18.04 2.76 -2.21
C GLU A 167 -19.54 2.52 -2.38
N VAL A 168 -20.10 2.89 -3.52
CA VAL A 168 -21.50 2.56 -3.85
C VAL A 168 -21.51 1.21 -4.56
N ARG A 169 -21.98 0.17 -3.87
CA ARG A 169 -21.98 -1.21 -4.37
C ARG A 169 -23.17 -1.53 -5.25
N THR A 170 -24.32 -0.96 -4.93
CA THR A 170 -25.55 -1.25 -5.65
C THR A 170 -26.46 -0.03 -5.59
N ILE A 171 -27.13 0.25 -6.72
CA ILE A 171 -28.21 1.21 -6.83
C ILE A 171 -29.38 0.49 -7.48
N SER A 172 -30.54 0.49 -6.83
CA SER A 172 -31.78 -0.05 -7.37
C SER A 172 -32.84 1.04 -7.42
N PHE A 173 -33.56 1.10 -8.55
CA PHE A 173 -34.58 2.11 -8.81
C PHE A 173 -35.96 1.46 -8.66
N GLY A 174 -36.72 1.91 -7.67
CA GLY A 174 -38.11 1.52 -7.49
C GLY A 174 -39.01 2.42 -8.33
N SER A 175 -39.78 1.83 -9.24
CA SER A 175 -40.88 2.54 -9.91
C SER A 175 -41.92 2.99 -8.88
N GLN A 176 -42.47 4.18 -9.07
CA GLN A 176 -43.58 4.70 -8.25
C GLN A 176 -44.72 3.65 -8.26
N SER A 177 -45.16 3.21 -7.09
CA SER A 177 -46.48 2.60 -6.98
C SER A 177 -47.47 3.68 -7.35
N ALA A 178 -48.10 3.55 -8.52
CA ALA A 178 -49.18 4.40 -8.97
C ALA A 178 -50.37 4.22 -8.01
N GLU A 179 -50.32 4.90 -6.86
CA GLU A 179 -51.52 5.17 -6.09
C GLU A 179 -52.38 6.11 -6.93
N GLN A 180 -53.61 5.65 -7.20
CA GLN A 180 -54.58 6.28 -8.08
C GLN A 180 -54.75 7.77 -7.77
N VAL A 181 -54.11 8.63 -8.56
CA VAL A 181 -54.44 10.05 -8.59
C VAL A 181 -55.71 10.18 -9.41
N SER A 182 -56.83 10.40 -8.72
CA SER A 182 -58.11 10.76 -9.30
C SER A 182 -57.94 11.98 -10.22
N GLU A 183 -58.56 11.94 -11.41
CA GLU A 183 -58.35 12.85 -12.57
C GLU A 183 -58.72 14.34 -12.37
N ALA A 184 -58.67 14.88 -11.14
CA ALA A 184 -59.16 16.22 -10.84
C ALA A 184 -58.09 17.31 -10.60
N GLU A 185 -56.79 16.99 -10.59
CA GLU A 185 -55.73 17.96 -10.21
C GLU A 185 -54.52 17.98 -11.16
N THR A 186 -54.73 17.92 -12.48
CA THR A 186 -53.65 18.07 -13.49
C THR A 186 -53.38 19.55 -13.82
N GLN A 187 -52.91 20.33 -12.84
CA GLN A 187 -52.37 21.67 -13.13
C GLN A 187 -51.11 22.07 -12.37
N PHE A 188 -50.59 21.22 -11.48
CA PHE A 188 -49.28 21.42 -10.88
C PHE A 188 -48.34 20.34 -11.44
N GLN A 189 -47.18 20.76 -11.97
CA GLN A 189 -46.10 19.86 -12.32
C GLN A 189 -45.66 19.14 -11.04
N THR A 190 -46.22 17.97 -10.77
CA THR A 190 -45.71 17.09 -9.73
C THR A 190 -44.33 16.63 -10.19
N GLU A 191 -43.29 17.19 -9.58
CA GLU A 191 -41.94 16.63 -9.59
C GLU A 191 -42.06 15.13 -9.30
N GLU A 192 -41.70 14.29 -10.27
CA GLU A 192 -41.81 12.85 -10.14
C GLU A 192 -40.84 12.39 -9.04
N THR A 193 -41.41 11.90 -7.93
CA THR A 193 -40.64 11.32 -6.84
C THR A 193 -40.42 9.84 -7.06
N TYR A 194 -39.17 9.41 -7.00
CA TYR A 194 -38.76 8.03 -7.19
C TYR A 194 -38.24 7.43 -5.88
N ASN A 195 -38.24 6.10 -5.78
CA ASN A 195 -37.62 5.38 -4.68
C ASN A 195 -36.28 4.82 -5.13
N PHE A 196 -35.26 4.93 -4.28
CA PHE A 196 -33.92 4.43 -4.57
C PHE A 196 -33.42 3.59 -3.39
N ASN A 197 -32.84 2.43 -3.69
CA ASN A 197 -32.19 1.59 -2.68
C ASN A 197 -30.70 1.54 -2.99
N LEU A 198 -29.88 2.03 -2.06
CA LEU A 198 -28.43 2.11 -2.21
C LEU A 198 -27.76 1.21 -1.18
N GLU A 199 -26.70 0.52 -1.60
CA GLU A 199 -25.75 -0.12 -0.70
C GLU A 199 -24.43 0.65 -0.75
N ILE A 200 -24.01 1.21 0.39
CA ILE A 200 -22.82 2.04 0.53
C ILE A 200 -21.87 1.38 1.53
N ALA A 201 -20.63 1.14 1.13
CA ALA A 201 -19.58 0.65 2.01
C ALA A 201 -18.59 1.78 2.36
N THR A 202 -18.02 1.69 3.56
CA THR A 202 -16.92 2.52 4.02
C THR A 202 -15.91 1.65 4.77
N HIS A 203 -14.66 2.12 4.81
CA HIS A 203 -13.52 1.36 5.31
C HIS A 203 -12.80 2.12 6.41
N SER A 204 -12.33 1.38 7.42
CA SER A 204 -11.50 1.90 8.52
C SER A 204 -10.35 0.95 8.85
N TYR A 205 -9.26 1.50 9.40
CA TYR A 205 -8.15 0.71 9.96
C TYR A 205 -8.53 0.02 11.28
#